data_AF-U6D0J3-F1
#
_entry.id   AF-U6D0J3-F1
#
_cell.length_a   1.000
_cell.length_b   1.000
_cell.length_c   1.000
_cell.angle_alpha   90.00
_cell.angle_beta   90.00
_cell.angle_gamma   90.00
#
_symmetry.space_group_name_H-M   'P 1'
#
loop_
_entity.id
_entity.type
_entity.pdbx_description
1 polymer ?
#
loop_
_entity_poly.entity_id
_entity_poly.type
_entity_poly.pdbx_seq_one_letter_code
_entity_poly.pdbx_strand_id
1 'polypeptide(L)'
;MSRRYDSRTTIFSPEGRLYQVEYAMEAIGHAGTCLGILANDGVLLAAERRNIHKLLDEVFFSEKIYKLNEDMACSVAGITSDANVLTNELRLIAQRYLLQYQEPIPCEQLVTALCDIKQAYTQFGGKRPFGVSLLYIGWDKHYGF
;
A
#
# COMPACT_ATOMS: atom_id res chain seq x y z
N MET A 1 -31.59 -15.45 4.97
CA MET A 1 -32.11 -14.55 3.91
C MET A 1 -31.03 -13.61 3.33
N SER A 2 -29.92 -13.36 4.04
CA SER A 2 -28.82 -12.48 3.59
C SER A 2 -27.93 -13.01 2.46
N ARG A 3 -27.79 -14.34 2.28
CA ARG A 3 -26.91 -14.96 1.27
C ARG A 3 -27.19 -14.57 -0.19
N ARG A 4 -28.40 -14.09 -0.52
CA ARG A 4 -28.73 -13.64 -1.88
C ARG A 4 -28.07 -12.30 -2.24
N TYR A 5 -27.63 -11.52 -1.25
CA TYR A 5 -27.01 -10.22 -1.44
C TYR A 5 -25.48 -10.25 -1.29
N ASP A 6 -24.91 -11.45 -1.07
CA ASP A 6 -23.46 -11.63 -1.02
C ASP A 6 -22.88 -11.50 -2.43
N SER A 7 -22.04 -10.47 -2.62
CA SER A 7 -21.39 -10.15 -3.89
C SER A 7 -20.26 -11.11 -4.26
N ARG A 8 -19.88 -12.06 -3.37
CA ARG A 8 -18.86 -13.09 -3.60
C ARG A 8 -17.56 -12.51 -4.15
N THR A 9 -16.91 -11.65 -3.38
CA THR A 9 -15.73 -10.89 -3.83
C THR A 9 -14.48 -11.75 -4.11
N THR A 10 -14.39 -12.93 -3.50
CA THR A 10 -13.20 -13.82 -3.52
C THR A 10 -13.41 -15.08 -4.37
N ILE A 11 -14.08 -14.94 -5.52
CA ILE A 11 -14.30 -16.05 -6.47
C ILE A 11 -13.62 -15.75 -7.81
N PHE A 12 -13.21 -16.81 -8.50
CA PHE A 12 -12.74 -16.72 -9.87
C PHE A 12 -13.89 -16.51 -10.85
N SER A 13 -13.61 -15.74 -11.89
CA SER A 13 -14.41 -15.66 -13.10
C SER A 13 -14.26 -16.95 -13.94
N PRO A 14 -15.13 -17.17 -14.94
CA PRO A 14 -14.96 -18.29 -15.88
C PRO A 14 -13.61 -18.32 -16.60
N GLU A 15 -12.96 -17.16 -16.74
CA GLU A 15 -11.64 -16.97 -17.35
C GLU A 15 -10.47 -17.14 -16.36
N GLY A 16 -10.75 -17.47 -15.10
CA GLY A 16 -9.73 -17.63 -14.06
C GLY A 16 -9.20 -16.32 -13.47
N ARG A 17 -9.98 -15.24 -13.55
CA ARG A 17 -9.59 -13.89 -13.07
C ARG A 17 -10.36 -13.51 -11.79
N LEU A 18 -9.80 -12.63 -10.97
CA LEU A 18 -10.47 -12.10 -9.78
C LEU A 18 -11.03 -10.71 -10.06
N TYR A 19 -12.30 -10.60 -10.47
CA TYR A 19 -12.88 -9.34 -10.92
C TYR A 19 -12.73 -8.18 -9.93
N GLN A 20 -12.87 -8.42 -8.63
CA GLN A 20 -12.71 -7.37 -7.62
C GLN A 20 -11.28 -6.82 -7.55
N VAL A 21 -10.27 -7.65 -7.83
CA VAL A 21 -8.87 -7.21 -7.90
C VAL A 21 -8.67 -6.35 -9.16
N GLU A 22 -9.27 -6.73 -10.27
CA GLU A 22 -9.15 -5.99 -11.54
C GLU A 22 -9.84 -4.63 -11.48
N TYR A 23 -11.02 -4.57 -10.87
CA TYR A 23 -11.69 -3.30 -10.61
C TYR A 23 -10.89 -2.41 -9.66
N ALA A 24 -10.22 -3.00 -8.67
CA ALA A 24 -9.31 -2.25 -7.80
C ALA A 24 -8.09 -1.71 -8.57
N MET A 25 -7.51 -2.51 -9.47
CA MET A 25 -6.41 -2.08 -10.33
C MET A 25 -6.82 -0.95 -11.29
N GLU A 26 -8.00 -1.04 -11.90
CA GLU A 26 -8.54 0.02 -12.76
C GLU A 26 -8.77 1.31 -11.96
N ALA A 27 -9.32 1.22 -10.75
CA ALA A 27 -9.50 2.37 -9.87
C ALA A 27 -8.16 3.03 -9.49
N ILE A 28 -7.10 2.25 -9.30
CA ILE A 28 -5.74 2.75 -9.07
C ILE A 28 -5.20 3.47 -10.30
N GLY A 29 -5.52 3.00 -11.52
CA GLY A 29 -5.15 3.64 -12.78
C GLY A 29 -5.65 5.09 -12.91
N HIS A 30 -6.71 5.45 -12.18
CA HIS A 30 -7.22 6.82 -12.10
C HIS A 30 -6.63 7.65 -10.95
N ALA A 31 -5.72 7.13 -10.13
CA ALA A 31 -5.09 7.88 -9.05
C ALA A 31 -4.01 8.85 -9.56
N GLY A 32 -3.53 9.73 -8.66
CA GLY A 32 -2.37 10.57 -8.94
C GLY A 32 -1.10 9.73 -9.12
N THR A 33 -0.25 10.16 -10.05
CA THR A 33 0.97 9.44 -10.45
C THR A 33 1.99 9.40 -9.31
N CYS A 34 2.64 8.26 -9.11
CA CYS A 34 3.76 8.09 -8.18
C CYS A 34 4.99 7.58 -8.94
N LEU A 35 6.18 8.10 -8.63
CA LEU A 35 7.44 7.78 -9.29
C LEU A 35 8.51 7.48 -8.24
N GLY A 36 9.21 6.36 -8.41
CA GLY A 36 10.37 5.99 -7.61
C GLY A 36 11.59 5.90 -8.52
N ILE A 37 12.72 6.47 -8.09
CA ILE A 37 14.00 6.38 -8.79
C ILE A 37 15.03 5.84 -7.81
N LEU A 38 15.66 4.73 -8.18
CA LEU A 38 16.82 4.17 -7.50
C LEU A 38 18.09 4.68 -8.19
N ALA A 39 19.00 5.25 -7.39
CA ALA A 39 20.33 5.66 -7.80
C ALA A 39 21.38 4.92 -6.96
N ASN A 40 22.65 5.07 -7.32
CA ASN A 40 23.75 4.41 -6.60
C ASN A 40 23.96 4.96 -5.18
N ASP A 41 23.56 6.21 -4.95
CA ASP A 41 23.76 6.96 -3.71
C ASP A 41 22.46 7.26 -2.95
N GLY A 42 21.32 6.77 -3.45
CA GLY A 42 20.05 6.97 -2.77
C GLY A 42 18.82 6.59 -3.59
N VAL A 43 17.66 6.82 -2.98
CA VAL A 43 16.34 6.61 -3.58
C VAL A 43 15.51 7.88 -3.49
N LEU A 44 14.77 8.17 -4.56
CA LEU A 44 13.85 9.29 -4.63
C LEU A 44 12.44 8.77 -4.86
N LEU A 45 11.48 9.40 -4.17
CA LEU A 45 10.06 9.14 -4.31
C LEU A 45 9.35 10.47 -4.56
N ALA A 46 8.61 10.55 -5.66
CA ALA A 46 7.81 11.70 -6.05
C ALA A 46 6.35 11.28 -6.27
N ALA A 47 5.41 12.13 -5.87
CA ALA A 47 3.99 11.84 -6.00
C ALA A 47 3.20 13.07 -6.43
N GLU A 48 2.34 12.89 -7.42
CA GLU A 48 1.43 13.90 -7.95
C GLU A 48 0.27 14.12 -6.97
N ARG A 49 0.04 15.39 -6.61
CA ARG A 49 -1.14 15.82 -5.88
C ARG A 49 -2.15 16.41 -6.86
N ARG A 50 -3.21 15.66 -7.17
CA ARG A 50 -4.27 16.14 -8.07
C ARG A 50 -5.13 17.22 -7.41
N ASN A 51 -5.28 18.35 -8.10
CA ASN A 51 -6.25 19.42 -7.85
C ASN A 51 -6.45 19.79 -6.38
N ILE A 52 -5.47 20.51 -5.83
CA ILE A 52 -5.61 21.20 -4.56
C ILE A 52 -6.34 22.52 -4.84
N HIS A 53 -7.60 22.63 -4.41
CA HIS A 53 -8.31 23.91 -4.50
C HIS A 53 -7.54 24.95 -3.68
N LYS A 54 -7.49 26.22 -4.13
CA LYS A 54 -6.78 27.31 -3.43
C LYS A 54 -7.26 27.59 -2.00
N LEU A 55 -8.38 26.98 -1.60
CA LEU A 55 -8.97 27.09 -0.26
C LEU A 55 -8.61 25.89 0.62
N LEU A 56 -7.97 24.86 0.08
CA LEU A 56 -7.45 23.78 0.90
C LEU A 56 -6.28 24.34 1.70
N ASP A 57 -6.41 24.29 3.02
CA ASP A 57 -5.38 24.73 3.94
C ASP A 57 -4.10 23.91 3.71
N GLU A 58 -2.99 24.59 3.51
CA GLU A 58 -1.67 23.98 3.38
C GLU A 58 -1.26 23.25 4.66
N VAL A 59 -1.87 23.54 5.81
CA VAL A 59 -1.56 22.82 7.06
C VAL A 59 -2.08 21.38 7.05
N PHE A 60 -3.15 21.08 6.32
CA PHE A 60 -3.78 19.75 6.25
C PHE A 60 -3.55 19.09 4.90
N PHE A 61 -2.28 18.83 4.56
CA PHE A 61 -1.98 18.14 3.31
C PHE A 61 -2.48 16.69 3.32
N SER A 62 -3.13 16.27 2.23
CA SER A 62 -3.24 14.86 1.88
C SER A 62 -1.83 14.34 1.60
N GLU A 63 -1.20 13.74 2.60
CA GLU A 63 0.07 13.05 2.43
C GLU A 63 -0.07 11.97 1.35
N LYS A 64 0.86 11.97 0.41
CA LYS A 64 0.99 10.93 -0.62
C LYS A 64 2.19 10.04 -0.39
N ILE A 65 3.10 10.48 0.48
CA ILE A 65 4.32 9.80 0.87
C ILE A 65 4.28 9.69 2.38
N TYR A 66 4.43 8.48 2.90
CA TYR A 66 4.34 8.18 4.32
C TYR A 66 5.64 7.54 4.78
N LYS A 67 6.19 8.05 5.88
CA LYS A 67 7.27 7.37 6.60
C LYS A 67 6.73 6.11 7.27
N LEU A 68 7.40 4.97 7.07
CA LEU A 68 7.02 3.67 7.64
C LEU A 68 7.85 3.35 8.88
N ASN A 69 9.17 3.57 8.80
CA ASN A 69 10.13 3.50 9.89
C ASN A 69 11.30 4.46 9.57
N GLU A 70 12.42 4.38 10.28
CA GLU A 70 13.56 5.27 10.03
C GLU A 70 14.19 5.06 8.64
N ASP A 71 14.20 3.83 8.14
CA ASP A 71 14.92 3.46 6.91
C ASP A 71 14.01 3.30 5.69
N MET A 72 12.68 3.41 5.84
CA MET A 72 11.71 3.15 4.76
C MET A 72 10.55 4.15 4.73
N ALA A 73 10.10 4.44 3.51
CA ALA A 73 8.91 5.21 3.23
C ALA A 73 8.14 4.60 2.06
N CYS A 74 6.88 4.99 1.88
CA CYS A 74 6.11 4.57 0.71
C CYS A 74 5.24 5.69 0.16
N SER A 75 4.98 5.66 -1.15
CA SER A 75 3.92 6.44 -1.77
C SER A 75 2.70 5.58 -2.05
N VAL A 76 1.52 6.21 -2.13
CA VAL A 76 0.24 5.53 -2.28
C VAL A 76 -0.56 6.04 -3.48
N ALA A 77 -1.07 5.10 -4.27
CA ALA A 77 -1.97 5.35 -5.39
C ALA A 77 -3.26 4.54 -5.18
N GLY A 78 -4.43 5.19 -5.25
CA GLY A 78 -5.73 4.58 -5.02
C GLY A 78 -6.50 5.21 -3.87
N ILE A 79 -7.28 4.41 -3.15
CA ILE A 79 -8.16 4.84 -2.05
C ILE A 79 -7.33 5.22 -0.81
N THR A 80 -7.32 6.50 -0.44
CA THR A 80 -6.52 7.02 0.68
C THR A 80 -6.90 6.41 2.04
N SER A 81 -8.18 6.10 2.27
CA SER A 81 -8.60 5.48 3.53
C SER A 81 -8.06 4.06 3.69
N ASP A 82 -8.05 3.27 2.61
CA ASP A 82 -7.40 1.95 2.58
C ASP A 82 -5.89 2.08 2.80
N ALA A 83 -5.27 3.08 2.17
CA ALA A 83 -3.85 3.37 2.34
C ALA A 83 -3.49 3.63 3.81
N ASN A 84 -4.26 4.46 4.51
CA ASN A 84 -4.03 4.76 5.93
C ASN A 84 -4.05 3.52 6.83
N VAL A 85 -4.96 2.57 6.55
CA VAL A 85 -5.02 1.30 7.28
C VAL A 85 -3.75 0.49 7.05
N LEU A 86 -3.33 0.34 5.79
CA LEU A 86 -2.13 -0.43 5.44
C LEU A 86 -0.83 0.22 5.94
N THR A 87 -0.71 1.54 5.86
CA THR A 87 0.44 2.28 6.38
C THR A 87 0.59 2.11 7.89
N ASN A 88 -0.52 2.13 8.63
CA ASN A 88 -0.49 1.87 10.07
C ASN A 88 -0.10 0.42 10.39
N GLU A 89 -0.58 -0.54 9.60
CA GLU A 89 -0.19 -1.94 9.78
C GLU A 89 1.30 -2.15 9.48
N LEU A 90 1.84 -1.55 8.41
CA LEU A 90 3.27 -1.54 8.10
C LEU A 90 4.11 -1.01 9.27
N ARG A 91 3.70 0.12 9.86
CA ARG A 91 4.37 0.70 11.03
C ARG A 91 4.37 -0.27 12.21
N LEU A 92 3.24 -0.93 12.47
CA LEU A 92 3.13 -1.92 13.55
C LEU A 92 4.03 -3.14 13.30
N ILE A 93 4.04 -3.68 12.08
CA ILE A 93 4.89 -4.82 11.70
C ILE A 93 6.37 -4.46 11.89
N ALA A 94 6.80 -3.30 11.39
CA ALA A 94 8.17 -2.84 11.52
C ALA A 94 8.61 -2.69 12.99
N GLN A 95 7.76 -2.11 13.84
CA GLN A 95 8.07 -1.94 15.26
C GLN A 95 8.05 -3.26 16.03
N ARG A 96 7.17 -4.20 15.69
CA ARG A 96 7.15 -5.55 16.28
C ARG A 96 8.45 -6.29 15.96
N TYR A 97 8.91 -6.23 14.70
CA TYR A 97 10.17 -6.83 14.29
C TYR A 97 11.35 -6.22 15.06
N LEU A 98 11.42 -4.88 15.12
CA LEU A 98 12.46 -4.17 15.86
C LEU A 98 12.46 -4.56 17.35
N LEU A 99 11.29 -4.64 17.98
CA LEU A 99 11.17 -5.07 19.38
C LEU A 99 11.67 -6.50 19.60
N GLN A 100 11.37 -7.41 18.66
CA GLN A 100 11.69 -8.83 18.80
C GLN A 100 13.17 -9.13 18.50
N TYR A 101 13.72 -8.52 17.45
CA TYR A 101 15.05 -8.85 16.93
C TYR A 101 16.11 -7.78 17.23
N GLN A 102 15.70 -6.62 17.77
CA GLN A 102 16.58 -5.50 18.11
C GLN A 102 17.40 -4.98 16.91
N GLU A 103 16.85 -5.14 15.70
CA GLU A 103 17.42 -4.63 14.46
C GLU A 103 16.28 -4.16 13.51
N PRO A 104 16.54 -3.23 12.57
CA PRO A 104 15.54 -2.81 11.61
C PRO A 104 15.09 -3.97 10.72
N ILE A 105 13.81 -4.00 10.38
CA ILE A 105 13.24 -5.01 9.49
C ILE A 105 13.81 -4.84 8.06
N PRO A 106 14.26 -5.92 7.38
CA PRO A 106 14.65 -5.84 5.97
C PRO A 106 13.49 -5.39 5.08
N CYS A 107 13.79 -4.64 4.02
CA CYS A 107 12.77 -4.00 3.20
C CYS A 107 11.81 -5.03 2.58
N GLU A 108 12.35 -6.10 2.03
CA GLU A 108 11.59 -7.18 1.40
C GLU A 108 10.64 -7.89 2.38
N GLN A 109 11.06 -8.09 3.64
CA GLN A 109 10.23 -8.75 4.65
C GLN A 109 9.02 -7.90 5.02
N LEU A 110 9.22 -6.59 5.18
CA LEU A 110 8.12 -5.68 5.48
C LEU A 110 7.08 -5.65 4.35
N VAL A 111 7.55 -5.59 3.09
CA VAL A 111 6.69 -5.61 1.91
C VAL A 111 5.93 -6.94 1.82
N THR A 112 6.62 -8.07 2.00
CA THR A 112 6.02 -9.41 1.96
C THR A 112 4.90 -9.57 2.98
N ALA A 113 5.15 -9.17 4.23
CA ALA A 113 4.15 -9.25 5.30
C ALA A 113 2.87 -8.46 4.98
N LEU A 114 3.00 -7.27 4.36
CA LEU A 114 1.82 -6.51 3.94
C LEU A 114 1.13 -7.13 2.73
N CYS A 115 1.89 -7.67 1.78
CA CYS A 115 1.34 -8.37 0.61
C CYS A 115 0.50 -9.58 1.03
N ASP A 116 0.91 -10.33 2.05
CA ASP A 116 0.11 -11.43 2.60
C ASP A 116 -1.23 -10.96 3.19
N ILE A 117 -1.23 -9.82 3.88
CA ILE A 117 -2.47 -9.21 4.38
C ILE A 117 -3.39 -8.82 3.23
N LYS A 118 -2.85 -8.20 2.17
CA LYS A 118 -3.64 -7.85 0.97
C LYS A 118 -4.18 -9.10 0.28
N GLN A 119 -3.36 -10.14 0.17
CA GLN A 119 -3.69 -11.41 -0.46
C GLN A 119 -4.85 -12.09 0.26
N ALA A 120 -4.86 -12.09 1.60
CA ALA A 120 -5.92 -12.72 2.38
C ALA A 120 -7.31 -12.17 2.05
N TYR A 121 -7.44 -10.87 1.74
CA TYR A 121 -8.70 -10.22 1.32
C TYR A 121 -9.16 -10.61 -0.09
N THR A 122 -8.31 -11.28 -0.87
CA THR A 122 -8.65 -11.78 -2.22
C THR A 122 -9.05 -13.25 -2.22
N GLN A 123 -8.70 -14.00 -1.17
CA GLN A 123 -9.02 -15.42 -1.04
C GLN A 123 -10.11 -15.72 0.00
N PHE A 124 -10.14 -14.99 1.12
CA PHE A 124 -10.96 -15.33 2.28
C PHE A 124 -11.77 -14.13 2.80
N GLY A 125 -12.82 -14.43 3.58
CA GLY A 125 -13.57 -13.44 4.34
C GLY A 125 -14.64 -12.66 3.57
N GLY A 126 -14.74 -12.79 2.24
CA GLY A 126 -15.82 -12.17 1.44
C GLY A 126 -15.82 -10.64 1.48
N LYS A 127 -14.69 -10.03 1.83
CA LYS A 127 -14.49 -8.58 1.85
C LYS A 127 -13.98 -8.11 0.49
N ARG A 128 -14.18 -6.84 0.15
CA ARG A 128 -13.51 -6.25 -1.02
C ARG A 128 -11.99 -6.18 -0.78
N PRO A 129 -11.16 -6.29 -1.82
CA PRO A 129 -9.73 -6.05 -1.69
C PRO A 129 -9.43 -4.58 -1.38
N PHE A 130 -8.20 -4.33 -0.92
CA PHE A 130 -7.68 -2.98 -0.75
C PHE A 130 -7.49 -2.33 -2.13
N GLY A 131 -8.16 -1.20 -2.35
CA GLY A 131 -8.10 -0.44 -3.60
C GLY A 131 -6.89 0.50 -3.67
N VAL A 132 -5.71 0.02 -3.27
CA VAL A 132 -4.49 0.83 -3.19
C VAL A 132 -3.27 0.04 -3.66
N SER A 133 -2.41 0.71 -4.41
CA SER A 133 -1.04 0.29 -4.70
C SER A 133 -0.06 1.15 -3.90
N LEU A 134 0.99 0.52 -3.39
CA LEU A 134 2.05 1.18 -2.64
C LEU A 134 3.35 1.04 -3.41
N LEU A 135 4.12 2.13 -3.46
CA LEU A 135 5.47 2.15 -3.99
C LEU A 135 6.43 2.40 -2.83
N TYR A 136 7.29 1.43 -2.53
CA TYR A 136 8.19 1.47 -1.39
C TYR A 136 9.56 2.01 -1.82
N ILE A 137 10.18 2.75 -0.90
CA ILE A 137 11.60 3.06 -0.92
C ILE A 137 12.17 2.72 0.45
N GLY A 138 13.42 2.29 0.49
CA GLY A 138 14.08 2.03 1.75
C GLY A 138 15.54 1.74 1.59
N TRP A 139 16.21 1.54 2.72
CA TRP A 139 17.56 1.03 2.77
C TRP A 139 17.63 -0.11 3.77
N ASP A 140 18.37 -1.17 3.44
CA ASP A 140 18.76 -2.17 4.41
C ASP A 140 20.20 -2.65 4.23
N LYS A 141 20.72 -3.34 5.26
CA LYS A 141 22.09 -3.87 5.28
C LYS A 141 22.34 -5.01 4.28
N HIS A 142 21.29 -5.60 3.72
CA HIS A 142 21.39 -6.79 2.88
C HIS A 142 21.54 -6.41 1.41
N TYR A 143 20.75 -5.45 0.96
CA TYR A 143 20.66 -5.05 -0.45
C TYR A 143 20.95 -3.57 -0.70
N GLY A 144 21.13 -2.77 0.35
CA GLY A 144 21.33 -1.33 0.22
C GLY A 144 20.00 -0.62 -0.07
N PHE A 145 20.04 0.33 -0.99
CA PHE A 145 18.88 1.08 -1.48
C PHE A 145 18.03 0.30 -2.49
#